data_AF-A0A8J2MZV6-F1
#
_entry.id   AF-A0A8J2MZV6-F1
#
_cell.length_a   1.000
_cell.length_b   1.000
_cell.length_c   1.000
_cell.angle_alpha   90.00
_cell.angle_beta   90.00
_cell.angle_gamma   90.00
#
_symmetry.space_group_name_H-M   'P 1'
#
loop_
_entity.id
_entity.type
_entity.pdbx_description
1 polymer ?
#
loop_
_entity_poly.entity_id
_entity_poly.type
_entity_poly.pdbx_seq_one_letter_code
_entity_poly.pdbx_strand_id
1 'polypeptide(L)'
;MDTFQKLLRKQTESITQLEKMIRCLQKDISFEEWRNFEDNKDQKRDKEMYKYFASLGGKSLKEFMSSMLSQTFVPNLAKELTWTGQRNNSSKDVTRALKDSKIVQIYRVAIKRNRKFEGATIDEIKKWISAGLKTTKEKIRTSNKEKDKVIVIRNPEMDIVIDET
;
A
#
# COMPACT_ATOMS: atom_id res chain seq x y z
N MET A 1 -19.59 -36.46 -4.55
CA MET A 1 -19.18 -35.04 -4.57
C MET A 1 -17.88 -34.96 -5.34
N ASP A 2 -17.94 -34.36 -6.52
CA ASP A 2 -16.96 -34.47 -7.59
C ASP A 2 -15.64 -33.76 -7.26
N THR A 3 -14.51 -34.32 -7.68
CA THR A 3 -13.15 -33.82 -7.37
C THR A 3 -12.98 -32.36 -7.79
N PHE A 4 -13.67 -31.98 -8.87
CA PHE A 4 -13.70 -30.62 -9.41
C PHE A 4 -14.37 -29.61 -8.46
N GLN A 5 -15.48 -29.99 -7.81
CA GLN A 5 -16.17 -29.12 -6.85
C GLN A 5 -15.34 -28.87 -5.59
N LYS A 6 -14.59 -29.88 -5.11
CA LYS A 6 -13.65 -29.71 -3.99
C LYS A 6 -12.52 -28.74 -4.35
N LEU A 7 -12.04 -28.79 -5.59
CA LEU A 7 -10.97 -27.92 -6.08
C LEU A 7 -11.42 -26.46 -6.21
N LEU A 8 -12.61 -26.24 -6.77
CA LEU A 8 -13.23 -24.92 -6.84
C LEU A 8 -13.46 -24.34 -5.45
N ARG A 9 -14.00 -25.12 -4.50
CA ARG A 9 -14.21 -24.67 -3.13
C ARG A 9 -12.91 -24.24 -2.43
N LYS A 10 -11.84 -25.01 -2.58
CA LYS A 10 -10.50 -24.65 -2.05
C LYS A 10 -9.95 -23.35 -2.67
N GLN A 11 -10.15 -23.15 -3.97
CA GLN A 11 -9.75 -21.90 -4.62
C GLN A 11 -10.57 -20.72 -4.10
N THR A 12 -11.89 -20.87 -3.98
CA THR A 12 -12.76 -19.83 -3.43
C THR A 12 -12.40 -19.48 -1.99
N GLU A 13 -12.16 -20.46 -1.13
CA GLU A 13 -11.74 -20.25 0.26
C GLU A 13 -10.38 -19.52 0.35
N SER A 14 -9.44 -19.86 -0.54
CA SER A 14 -8.14 -19.18 -0.64
C SER A 14 -8.30 -17.73 -1.12
N ILE A 15 -9.16 -17.48 -2.12
CA ILE A 15 -9.49 -16.14 -2.61
C ILE A 15 -10.15 -15.32 -1.50
N THR A 16 -11.10 -15.88 -0.76
CA THR A 16 -11.77 -15.18 0.35
C THR A 16 -10.81 -14.85 1.50
N GLN A 17 -9.88 -15.75 1.84
CA GLN A 17 -8.83 -15.45 2.82
C GLN A 17 -7.89 -14.35 2.34
N LEU A 18 -7.50 -14.37 1.06
CA LEU A 18 -6.70 -13.32 0.44
C LEU A 18 -7.45 -11.99 0.45
N GLU A 19 -8.73 -11.95 0.06
CA GLU A 19 -9.58 -10.76 0.12
C GLU A 19 -9.76 -10.21 1.54
N LYS A 20 -9.78 -11.07 2.56
CA LYS A 20 -9.77 -10.64 3.97
C LYS A 20 -8.43 -10.03 4.34
N MET A 21 -7.32 -10.63 3.95
CA MET A 21 -5.98 -10.07 4.16
C MET A 21 -5.79 -8.74 3.43
N ILE A 22 -6.32 -8.62 2.21
CA ILE A 22 -6.32 -7.39 1.41
C ILE A 22 -7.21 -6.32 2.04
N ARG A 23 -8.38 -6.68 2.56
CA ARG A 23 -9.24 -5.74 3.31
C ARG A 23 -8.54 -5.23 4.57
N CYS A 24 -7.77 -6.07 5.26
CA CYS A 24 -6.89 -5.63 6.34
C CYS A 24 -5.78 -4.70 5.82
N LEU A 25 -5.31 -4.85 4.58
CA LEU A 25 -4.32 -3.98 3.94
C LEU A 25 -4.89 -2.66 3.37
N GLN A 26 -6.19 -2.62 3.02
CA GLN A 26 -6.81 -1.53 2.25
C GLN A 26 -7.52 -0.47 3.10
N LYS A 27 -7.71 -0.68 4.40
CA LYS A 27 -8.21 0.36 5.31
C LYS A 27 -7.29 0.46 6.52
N ASP A 28 -6.61 1.60 6.62
CA ASP A 28 -5.92 2.06 7.81
C ASP A 28 -4.92 1.07 8.42
N ILE A 29 -4.10 0.40 7.60
CA ILE A 29 -2.90 -0.25 8.16
C ILE A 29 -2.08 0.79 8.88
N SER A 30 -1.99 0.59 10.18
CA SER A 30 -1.08 1.30 11.05
C SER A 30 0.34 0.89 10.72
N PHE A 31 1.28 1.79 10.96
CA PHE A 31 2.70 1.47 10.84
C PHE A 31 3.11 0.28 11.71
N GLU A 32 2.42 0.06 12.83
CA GLU A 32 2.67 -1.05 13.75
C GLU A 32 2.26 -2.40 13.13
N GLU A 33 1.12 -2.47 12.42
CA GLU A 33 0.72 -3.68 11.70
C GLU A 33 1.67 -4.01 10.56
N TRP A 34 2.17 -3.00 9.84
CA TRP A 34 3.19 -3.19 8.83
C TRP A 34 4.51 -3.70 9.44
N ARG A 35 4.92 -3.17 10.60
CA ARG A 35 6.09 -3.64 11.33
C ARG A 35 5.94 -5.10 11.77
N ASN A 36 4.79 -5.44 12.35
CA ASN A 36 4.47 -6.81 12.74
C ASN A 36 4.53 -7.76 11.54
N PHE A 37 4.06 -7.30 10.37
CA PHE A 37 4.22 -8.06 9.13
C PHE A 37 5.69 -8.26 8.73
N GLU A 38 6.51 -7.20 8.76
CA GLU A 38 7.94 -7.28 8.42
C GLU A 38 8.72 -8.21 9.37
N ASP A 39 8.37 -8.24 10.66
CA ASP A 39 9.06 -9.06 11.67
C ASP A 39 8.56 -10.52 11.73
N ASN A 40 7.37 -10.82 11.19
CA ASN A 40 6.75 -12.16 11.26
C ASN A 40 7.47 -13.21 10.38
N LYS A 41 7.79 -14.39 10.91
CA LYS A 41 8.51 -15.46 10.14
C LYS A 41 7.59 -16.48 9.44
N ASP A 42 6.30 -16.20 9.29
CA ASP A 42 5.32 -17.08 8.66
C ASP A 42 5.52 -17.17 7.14
N GLN A 43 6.33 -18.14 6.73
CA GLN A 43 6.61 -18.43 5.32
C GLN A 43 5.37 -18.84 4.52
N LYS A 44 4.32 -19.35 5.17
CA LYS A 44 3.07 -19.72 4.46
C LYS A 44 2.35 -18.45 4.05
N ARG A 45 2.27 -17.47 4.93
CA ARG A 45 1.69 -16.16 4.66
C ARG A 45 2.43 -15.43 3.53
N ASP A 46 3.76 -15.47 3.55
CA ASP A 46 4.59 -14.90 2.49
C ASP A 46 4.31 -15.57 1.13
N LYS A 47 4.12 -16.90 1.14
CA LYS A 47 3.76 -17.67 -0.06
C LYS A 47 2.40 -17.31 -0.62
N GLU A 48 1.42 -17.09 0.23
CA GLU A 48 0.08 -16.66 -0.17
C GLU A 48 0.11 -15.24 -0.74
N MET A 49 0.89 -14.34 -0.14
CA MET A 49 1.03 -12.95 -0.61
C MET A 49 1.68 -12.84 -1.98
N TYR A 50 2.82 -13.50 -2.25
CA TYR A 50 3.39 -13.40 -3.60
C TYR A 50 2.50 -14.08 -4.65
N LYS A 51 1.78 -15.16 -4.30
CA LYS A 51 0.83 -15.82 -5.23
C LYS A 51 -0.30 -14.87 -5.59
N TYR A 52 -0.82 -14.17 -4.59
CA TYR A 52 -1.82 -13.14 -4.80
C TYR A 52 -1.29 -12.02 -5.70
N PHE A 53 -0.13 -11.46 -5.38
CA PHE A 53 0.46 -10.42 -6.21
C PHE A 53 0.70 -10.91 -7.65
N ALA A 54 1.19 -12.13 -7.83
CA ALA A 54 1.34 -12.74 -9.16
C ALA A 54 0.01 -12.86 -9.92
N SER A 55 -1.12 -13.03 -9.22
CA SER A 55 -2.45 -13.11 -9.82
C SER A 55 -3.02 -11.77 -10.29
N LEU A 56 -2.50 -10.63 -9.80
CA LEU A 56 -2.99 -9.30 -10.20
C LEU A 56 -2.83 -9.02 -11.69
N GLY A 57 -1.82 -9.62 -12.33
CA GLY A 57 -1.55 -9.44 -13.75
C GLY A 57 -1.26 -7.98 -14.15
N GLY A 58 -1.11 -7.75 -15.45
CA GLY A 58 -0.80 -6.44 -16.01
C GLY A 58 -0.27 -6.58 -17.42
N LYS A 59 -0.56 -5.60 -18.28
CA LYS A 59 -0.06 -5.59 -19.67
C LYS A 59 1.39 -5.12 -19.74
N SER A 60 1.85 -4.39 -18.72
CA SER A 60 3.22 -3.91 -18.56
C SER A 60 3.71 -4.05 -17.12
N LEU A 61 5.04 -4.02 -16.92
CA LEU A 61 5.65 -4.01 -15.59
C LEU A 61 5.12 -2.81 -14.75
N LYS A 62 4.91 -1.66 -15.40
CA LYS A 62 4.32 -0.48 -14.78
C LYS A 62 2.95 -0.77 -14.19
N GLU A 63 2.04 -1.34 -14.98
CA GLU A 63 0.69 -1.68 -14.54
C GLU A 63 0.71 -2.71 -13.42
N PHE A 64 1.53 -3.75 -13.59
CA PHE A 64 1.66 -4.80 -12.60
C PHE A 64 2.17 -4.28 -11.25
N MET A 65 3.22 -3.45 -11.28
CA MET A 65 3.73 -2.76 -10.10
C MET A 65 2.68 -1.83 -9.51
N SER A 66 1.98 -1.05 -10.33
CA SER A 66 0.95 -0.12 -9.84
C SER A 66 -0.17 -0.86 -9.09
N SER A 67 -0.60 -2.00 -9.61
CA SER A 67 -1.56 -2.88 -8.93
C SER A 67 -1.02 -3.33 -7.58
N MET A 68 0.17 -3.93 -7.51
CA MET A 68 0.77 -4.36 -6.23
C MET A 68 0.93 -3.21 -5.22
N LEU A 69 1.37 -2.04 -5.69
CA LEU A 69 1.59 -0.85 -4.86
C LEU A 69 0.27 -0.33 -4.28
N SER A 70 -0.80 -0.30 -5.07
CA SER A 70 -2.14 0.11 -4.60
C SER A 70 -2.72 -0.80 -3.52
N GLN A 71 -2.33 -2.08 -3.52
CA GLN A 71 -2.76 -3.06 -2.51
C GLN A 71 -1.96 -2.96 -1.21
N THR A 72 -0.79 -2.30 -1.25
CA THR A 72 0.18 -2.34 -0.15
C THR A 72 0.35 -0.99 0.52
N PHE A 73 0.44 0.09 -0.26
CA PHE A 73 0.72 1.42 0.28
C PHE A 73 -0.57 2.22 0.44
N VAL A 74 -1.14 2.12 1.64
CA VAL A 74 -2.15 3.07 2.11
C VAL A 74 -1.51 4.42 2.46
N PRO A 75 -2.28 5.52 2.38
CA PRO A 75 -1.84 6.87 2.72
C PRO A 75 -0.95 7.00 3.97
N ASN A 76 -1.39 6.42 5.09
CA ASN A 76 -0.70 6.55 6.38
C ASN A 76 0.66 5.85 6.35
N LEU A 77 0.71 4.64 5.78
CA LEU A 77 1.93 3.88 5.63
C LEU A 77 2.93 4.54 4.66
N ALA A 78 2.44 5.13 3.57
CA ALA A 78 3.30 5.75 2.57
C ALA A 78 4.12 6.93 3.11
N LYS A 79 3.62 7.67 4.11
CA LYS A 79 4.32 8.80 4.73
C LYS A 79 5.61 8.38 5.43
N GLU A 80 5.55 7.24 6.12
CA GLU A 80 6.61 6.70 6.99
C GLU A 80 7.69 5.91 6.25
N LEU A 81 7.54 5.73 4.94
CA LEU A 81 8.40 4.85 4.13
C LEU A 81 9.15 5.61 3.04
N THR A 82 10.41 5.21 2.85
CA THR A 82 11.26 5.62 1.73
C THR A 82 12.07 4.42 1.22
N TRP A 83 12.63 4.52 0.00
CA TRP A 83 13.44 3.45 -0.55
C TRP A 83 14.67 3.13 0.31
N THR A 84 15.46 4.16 0.67
CA THR A 84 16.73 4.01 1.40
C THR A 84 16.60 4.09 2.91
N GLY A 85 15.44 4.52 3.42
CA GLY A 85 15.33 5.01 4.79
C GLY A 85 15.99 6.38 4.92
N GLN A 86 15.38 7.26 5.70
CA GLN A 86 15.97 8.55 6.07
C GLN A 86 15.68 8.80 7.54
N ARG A 87 16.73 9.13 8.29
CA ARG A 87 16.59 9.73 9.61
C ARG A 87 16.39 11.23 9.37
N ASN A 88 15.17 11.72 9.49
CA ASN A 88 14.98 13.16 9.53
C ASN A 88 15.52 13.67 10.87
N ASN A 89 16.46 14.61 10.83
CA ASN A 89 17.06 15.18 12.05
C ASN A 89 16.08 15.97 12.93
N SER A 90 14.88 16.27 12.42
CA SER A 90 13.87 17.13 13.08
C SER A 90 12.59 16.42 13.52
N SER A 91 12.38 15.14 13.16
CA SER A 91 11.24 14.35 13.60
C SER A 91 11.73 13.10 14.31
N LYS A 92 11.12 12.74 15.45
CA LYS A 92 11.37 11.46 16.14
C LYS A 92 11.05 10.23 15.26
N ASP A 93 10.48 10.45 14.09
CA ASP A 93 10.05 9.43 13.14
C ASP A 93 11.22 8.96 12.26
N VAL A 94 11.65 7.72 12.51
CA VAL A 94 12.65 7.03 11.68
C VAL A 94 11.94 6.50 10.44
N THR A 95 12.13 7.18 9.30
CA THR A 95 11.63 6.69 8.02
C THR A 95 12.35 5.40 7.65
N ARG A 96 11.64 4.27 7.60
CA ARG A 96 12.26 2.95 7.35
C ARG A 96 12.57 2.72 5.87
N ALA A 97 13.63 1.95 5.64
CA ALA A 97 14.11 1.59 4.31
C ALA A 97 13.31 0.43 3.72
N LEU A 98 12.76 0.61 2.51
CA LEU A 98 12.07 -0.44 1.77
C LEU A 98 13.00 -1.36 0.98
N LYS A 99 14.22 -0.91 0.63
CA LYS A 99 15.11 -1.70 -0.24
C LYS A 99 15.34 -3.15 0.20
N ASP A 100 15.37 -3.37 1.52
CA ASP A 100 15.68 -4.65 2.15
C ASP A 100 14.44 -5.27 2.84
N SER A 101 13.25 -4.68 2.64
CA SER A 101 12.03 -5.13 3.30
C SER A 101 11.50 -6.43 2.70
N LYS A 102 10.79 -7.19 3.53
CA LYS A 102 10.11 -8.41 3.14
C LYS A 102 9.13 -8.16 2.01
N ILE A 103 8.38 -7.07 2.05
CA ILE A 103 7.41 -6.76 0.99
C ILE A 103 8.09 -6.57 -0.37
N VAL A 104 9.30 -6.00 -0.42
CA VAL A 104 10.07 -5.90 -1.66
C VAL A 104 10.55 -7.26 -2.15
N GLN A 105 10.95 -8.17 -1.25
CA GLN A 105 11.27 -9.55 -1.64
C GLN A 105 10.04 -10.27 -2.21
N ILE A 106 8.87 -10.09 -1.60
CA ILE A 106 7.61 -10.64 -2.07
C ILE A 106 7.29 -10.13 -3.49
N TYR A 107 7.46 -8.83 -3.76
CA TYR A 107 7.29 -8.28 -5.11
C TYR A 107 8.26 -8.90 -6.11
N ARG A 108 9.54 -9.04 -5.74
CA ARG A 108 10.54 -9.67 -6.61
C ARG A 108 10.15 -11.09 -6.98
N VAL A 109 9.67 -11.88 -6.02
CA VAL A 109 9.20 -13.25 -6.27
C VAL A 109 7.96 -13.25 -7.16
N ALA A 110 7.00 -12.35 -6.94
CA ALA A 110 5.80 -12.22 -7.77
C ALA A 110 6.14 -11.85 -9.23
N ILE A 111 7.10 -10.94 -9.43
CA ILE A 111 7.59 -10.51 -10.75
C ILE A 111 8.31 -11.65 -11.47
N LYS A 112 9.23 -12.35 -10.78
CA LYS A 112 9.94 -13.50 -11.36
C LYS A 112 9.01 -14.62 -11.81
N ARG A 113 7.86 -14.79 -11.16
CA ARG A 113 6.86 -15.79 -11.56
C ARG A 113 6.04 -15.37 -12.78
N ASN A 114 6.07 -14.10 -13.15
CA ASN A 114 5.44 -13.62 -14.35
C ASN A 114 6.46 -13.62 -15.50
N ARG A 115 6.38 -14.61 -16.40
CA ARG A 115 7.30 -14.78 -17.54
C ARG A 115 7.49 -13.51 -18.39
N LYS A 116 6.50 -12.62 -18.42
CA LYS A 116 6.59 -11.34 -19.15
C LYS A 116 7.59 -10.35 -18.56
N PHE A 117 7.87 -10.48 -17.26
CA PHE A 117 8.64 -9.51 -16.47
C PHE A 117 9.77 -10.16 -15.66
N GLU A 118 10.09 -11.43 -15.94
CA GLU A 118 11.06 -12.22 -15.17
C GLU A 118 12.45 -11.56 -15.10
N GLY A 119 12.83 -10.83 -16.15
CA GLY A 119 14.09 -10.08 -16.25
C GLY A 119 14.12 -8.71 -15.56
N ALA A 120 13.05 -8.31 -14.87
CA ALA A 120 13.00 -7.00 -14.23
C ALA A 120 14.10 -6.83 -13.17
N THR A 121 14.86 -5.75 -13.29
CA THR A 121 15.96 -5.42 -12.40
C THR A 121 15.47 -4.80 -11.09
N ILE A 122 16.34 -4.81 -10.06
CA ILE A 122 16.04 -4.12 -8.80
C ILE A 122 15.87 -2.61 -9.00
N ASP A 123 16.56 -2.02 -9.97
CA ASP A 123 16.46 -0.59 -10.29
C ASP A 123 15.12 -0.24 -10.93
N GLU A 124 14.57 -1.11 -11.79
CA GLU A 124 13.22 -0.94 -12.32
C GLU A 124 12.17 -1.06 -11.22
N ILE A 125 12.34 -2.01 -10.30
CA ILE A 125 11.46 -2.19 -9.13
C ILE A 125 11.52 -0.93 -8.24
N LYS A 126 12.73 -0.45 -7.94
CA LYS A 126 12.97 0.80 -7.18
C LYS A 126 12.28 1.99 -7.85
N LYS A 127 12.43 2.13 -9.17
CA LYS A 127 11.81 3.21 -9.94
C LYS A 127 10.30 3.22 -9.75
N TRP A 128 9.65 2.05 -9.87
CA TRP A 128 8.20 1.96 -9.74
C TRP A 128 7.70 2.12 -8.31
N ILE A 129 8.39 1.56 -7.32
CA ILE A 129 8.06 1.77 -5.90
C ILE A 129 8.18 3.25 -5.54
N SER A 130 9.26 3.90 -5.95
CA SER A 130 9.49 5.33 -5.68
C SER A 130 8.42 6.21 -6.33
N ALA A 131 8.05 5.90 -7.58
CA ALA A 131 6.96 6.59 -8.27
C ALA A 131 5.62 6.39 -7.54
N GLY A 132 5.30 5.15 -7.14
CA GLY A 132 4.07 4.85 -6.39
C GLY A 132 3.99 5.58 -5.06
N LEU A 133 5.07 5.58 -4.27
CA LEU A 133 5.15 6.34 -3.02
C LEU A 133 4.92 7.84 -3.24
N LYS A 134 5.55 8.42 -4.27
CA LYS A 134 5.35 9.83 -4.62
C LYS A 134 3.90 10.12 -4.99
N THR A 135 3.28 9.28 -5.82
CA THR A 135 1.87 9.43 -6.21
C THR A 135 0.94 9.31 -5.01
N THR A 136 1.17 8.35 -4.11
CA THR A 136 0.36 8.20 -2.90
C THR A 136 0.53 9.41 -1.97
N LYS A 137 1.75 9.90 -1.75
CA LYS A 137 2.00 11.12 -0.96
C LYS A 137 1.32 12.35 -1.55
N GLU A 138 1.35 12.52 -2.87
CA GLU A 138 0.70 13.64 -3.55
C GLU A 138 -0.82 13.60 -3.39
N LYS A 139 -1.44 12.42 -3.53
CA LYS A 139 -2.89 12.25 -3.30
C LYS A 139 -3.31 12.70 -1.89
N ILE A 140 -2.49 12.39 -0.88
CA ILE A 140 -2.74 12.83 0.50
C ILE A 140 -2.65 14.34 0.61
N ARG A 141 -1.61 14.95 0.01
CA ARG A 141 -1.41 16.39 0.03
C ARG A 141 -2.60 17.12 -0.58
N THR A 142 -3.11 16.63 -1.71
CA THR A 142 -4.29 17.20 -2.37
C THR A 142 -5.55 17.03 -1.53
N SER A 143 -5.79 15.84 -0.97
CA SER A 143 -6.96 15.58 -0.12
C SER A 143 -6.95 16.43 1.17
N ASN A 144 -5.78 16.65 1.77
CA ASN A 144 -5.66 17.54 2.93
C ASN A 144 -5.89 19.01 2.56
N LYS A 145 -5.35 19.48 1.42
CA LYS A 145 -5.62 20.83 0.92
C LYS A 145 -7.09 21.10 0.64
N GLU A 146 -7.84 20.09 0.18
CA GLU A 146 -9.29 20.20 -0.01
C GLU A 146 -10.04 20.29 1.32
N LYS A 147 -9.64 19.51 2.32
CA LYS A 147 -10.19 19.63 3.69
C LYS A 147 -9.92 20.99 4.32
N ASP A 148 -8.71 21.53 4.12
CA ASP A 148 -8.36 22.87 4.61
C ASP A 148 -9.15 23.97 3.90
N LYS A 149 -9.43 23.83 2.59
CA LYS A 149 -10.30 24.76 1.85
C LYS A 149 -11.75 24.76 2.34
N VAL A 150 -12.28 23.61 2.77
CA VAL A 150 -13.64 23.50 3.32
C VAL A 150 -13.76 24.17 4.69
N ILE A 151 -12.67 24.25 5.47
CA ILE A 151 -12.65 24.91 6.78
C ILE A 151 -12.57 26.45 6.65
N VAL A 152 -12.01 26.98 5.57
CA VAL A 152 -11.81 28.44 5.37
C VAL A 152 -13.06 29.16 4.79
N ILE A 153 -14.14 28.44 4.47
CA ILE A 153 -15.41 29.05 4.02
C ILE A 153 -16.46 28.95 5.14
N ARG A 154 -16.28 29.71 6.24
CA ARG A 154 -17.37 30.06 7.18
C ARG A 154 -17.21 31.50 7.70
N ASN A 155 -18.07 32.37 7.13
CA ASN A 155 -18.51 33.73 7.46
C ASN A 155 -17.50 34.89 7.66
N PRO A 156 -17.47 35.84 6.69
CA PRO A 156 -16.94 37.19 6.90
C PRO A 156 -17.98 38.23 7.35
N GLU A 157 -19.27 37.91 7.44
CA GLU A 157 -20.32 38.93 7.70
C GLU A 157 -21.37 38.41 8.68
N MET A 158 -21.38 38.93 9.92
CA MET A 158 -22.57 39.21 10.71
C MET A 158 -22.14 40.01 11.96
N ASP A 159 -22.09 41.33 11.82
CA ASP A 159 -22.26 42.23 12.96
C ASP A 159 -23.76 42.22 13.31
N ILE A 160 -24.11 41.64 14.44
CA ILE A 160 -25.43 41.81 15.05
C ILE A 160 -25.21 42.25 16.49
N VAL A 161 -25.35 43.55 16.71
CA VAL A 161 -25.58 44.15 18.03
C VAL A 161 -27.05 43.91 18.36
N ILE A 162 -27.33 43.20 19.45
CA ILE A 162 -28.63 43.23 20.11
C ILE A 162 -28.38 43.76 21.51
N ASP A 163 -28.86 44.99 21.73
CA ASP A 163 -28.91 45.67 23.00
C ASP A 163 -30.09 45.10 23.79
N GLU A 164 -29.86 44.62 25.00
CA GLU A 164 -30.92 44.26 25.94
C GLU A 164 -30.94 45.31 27.06
N THR A 165 -31.86 46.27 26.94
CA THR A 165 -32.48 46.93 28.09
C THR A 165 -33.99 46.84 28.00
#